data_AF-A0AAJ4NIS8-F1
#
_entry.id   AF-A0AAJ4NIS8-F1
#
_cell.length_a   1.000
_cell.length_b   1.000
_cell.length_c   1.000
_cell.angle_alpha   90.00
_cell.angle_beta   90.00
_cell.angle_gamma   90.00
#
_symmetry.space_group_name_H-M   'P 1'
#
loop_
_entity.id
_entity.type
_entity.pdbx_description
1 polymer ?
#
loop_
_entity_poly.entity_id
_entity_poly.type
_entity_poly.pdbx_seq_one_letter_code
_entity_poly.pdbx_strand_id
1 'polypeptide(L)'
;MTKKIDIKKIIFSILALTILIVFSKMMLRGSGISHPSVRDITLVCLFFIILSSSQKAYWLIGSIIVTIYALYTPIGLTFGTPTYQYLASLIATDALETAEFFTQIPLKNYLSILVIIGGFILFKKITNSKKIQFYKNKSLIICLIIIALIDQVPFRIFNEGYQSINSLQKELETLSPYTQKSSWGVSVHFP
;
A
#
# COMPACT_ATOMS: atom_id res chain seq x y z
N MET A 1 -7.40 -7.91 -37.85
CA MET A 1 -7.83 -9.04 -36.99
C MET A 1 -8.28 -8.47 -35.64
N THR A 2 -9.55 -8.13 -35.49
CA THR A 2 -10.10 -7.51 -34.27
C THR A 2 -10.22 -8.58 -33.18
N LYS A 3 -9.32 -8.52 -32.20
CA LYS A 3 -9.34 -9.42 -31.04
C LYS A 3 -10.65 -9.18 -30.29
N LYS A 4 -11.58 -10.13 -30.35
CA LYS A 4 -12.86 -10.04 -29.64
C LYS A 4 -12.55 -9.90 -28.15
N ILE A 5 -12.91 -8.76 -27.57
CA ILE A 5 -12.64 -8.46 -26.17
C ILE A 5 -13.51 -9.38 -25.31
N ASP A 6 -12.88 -10.24 -24.50
CA ASP A 6 -13.59 -11.10 -23.56
C ASP A 6 -13.93 -10.30 -22.30
N ILE A 7 -15.12 -9.68 -22.31
CA ILE A 7 -15.66 -8.85 -21.22
C ILE A 7 -15.64 -9.62 -19.89
N LYS A 8 -15.97 -10.92 -19.90
CA LYS A 8 -15.95 -11.73 -18.67
C LYS A 8 -14.53 -11.79 -18.11
N LYS A 9 -13.53 -12.02 -18.96
CA LYS A 9 -12.13 -12.04 -18.54
C LYS A 9 -11.66 -10.70 -17.96
N ILE A 10 -12.13 -9.57 -18.50
CA ILE A 10 -11.85 -8.24 -17.95
C ILE A 10 -12.44 -8.11 -16.55
N ILE A 11 -13.72 -8.45 -16.36
CA ILE A 11 -14.40 -8.38 -15.06
C ILE A 11 -13.65 -9.21 -14.01
N PHE A 12 -13.30 -10.47 -14.34
CA PHE A 12 -12.53 -11.31 -13.43
C PHE A 12 -11.11 -10.78 -13.17
N SER A 13 -10.50 -10.07 -14.14
CA SER A 13 -9.20 -9.44 -13.95
C SER A 13 -9.28 -8.27 -12.97
N ILE A 14 -10.30 -7.41 -13.12
CA ILE A 14 -10.56 -6.30 -12.19
C ILE A 14 -10.83 -6.85 -10.80
N LEU A 15 -11.71 -7.84 -10.68
CA LEU A 15 -12.01 -8.48 -9.40
C LEU A 15 -10.75 -9.06 -8.71
N ALA A 16 -9.91 -9.78 -9.46
CA ALA A 16 -8.67 -10.32 -8.91
C ALA A 16 -7.69 -9.23 -8.46
N LEU A 17 -7.59 -8.11 -9.20
CA LEU A 17 -6.77 -6.97 -8.79
C LEU A 17 -7.34 -6.28 -7.54
N THR A 18 -8.67 -6.13 -7.44
CA THR A 18 -9.31 -5.58 -6.24
C THR A 18 -9.01 -6.45 -5.02
N ILE A 19 -9.15 -7.78 -5.14
CA ILE A 19 -8.80 -8.71 -4.07
C ILE A 19 -7.32 -8.57 -3.67
N LEU A 20 -6.43 -8.49 -4.66
CA LEU A 20 -5.00 -8.29 -4.45
C LEU A 20 -4.70 -7.03 -3.65
N ILE A 21 -5.31 -5.90 -4.02
CA ILE A 21 -5.16 -4.61 -3.34
C ILE A 21 -5.68 -4.71 -1.90
N VAL A 22 -6.88 -5.30 -1.71
CA VAL A 22 -7.51 -5.42 -0.39
C VAL A 22 -6.64 -6.24 0.56
N PHE A 23 -6.18 -7.44 0.14
CA PHE A 23 -5.36 -8.27 1.03
C PHE A 23 -3.97 -7.69 1.25
N SER A 24 -3.35 -7.07 0.23
CA SER A 24 -2.05 -6.39 0.37
C SER A 24 -2.13 -5.23 1.37
N LYS A 25 -3.18 -4.42 1.28
CA LYS A 25 -3.44 -3.34 2.26
C LYS A 25 -3.68 -3.92 3.66
N MET A 26 -4.40 -5.04 3.77
CA MET A 26 -4.66 -5.67 5.07
C MET A 26 -3.38 -6.22 5.69
N MET A 27 -2.47 -6.83 4.90
CA MET A 27 -1.16 -7.28 5.38
C MET A 27 -0.35 -6.12 5.97
N LEU A 28 -0.29 -4.98 5.28
CA LEU A 28 0.45 -3.80 5.76
C LEU A 28 -0.18 -3.18 7.01
N ARG A 29 -1.51 -3.11 7.07
CA ARG A 29 -2.20 -2.68 8.30
C ARG A 29 -1.95 -3.66 9.45
N GLY A 30 -1.97 -4.96 9.14
CA GLY A 30 -1.70 -6.04 10.08
C GLY A 30 -0.29 -6.00 10.66
N SER A 31 0.70 -5.46 9.95
CA SER A 31 2.04 -5.26 10.50
C SER A 31 2.16 -4.01 11.40
N GLY A 32 1.06 -3.32 11.69
CA GLY A 32 1.05 -2.12 12.54
C GLY A 32 1.16 -0.79 11.78
N ILE A 33 1.16 -0.80 10.44
CA ILE A 33 1.16 0.43 9.64
C ILE A 33 -0.29 0.89 9.46
N SER A 34 -0.76 1.79 10.32
CA SER A 34 -2.17 2.24 10.34
C SER A 34 -2.65 2.81 9.00
N HIS A 35 -1.79 3.59 8.32
CA HIS A 35 -2.07 4.21 7.02
C HIS A 35 -0.97 3.84 6.01
N PRO A 36 -1.05 2.65 5.38
CA PRO A 36 -0.08 2.26 4.38
C PRO A 36 -0.13 3.21 3.18
N SER A 37 1.03 3.65 2.70
CA SER A 37 1.08 4.49 1.52
C SER A 37 0.65 3.71 0.27
N VAL A 38 0.23 4.43 -0.77
CA VAL A 38 -0.11 3.82 -2.08
C VAL A 38 1.10 3.06 -2.64
N ARG A 39 2.30 3.58 -2.41
CA ARG A 39 3.57 2.94 -2.79
C ARG A 39 3.76 1.59 -2.12
N ASP A 40 3.57 1.51 -0.80
CA ASP A 40 3.79 0.27 -0.05
C ASP A 40 2.78 -0.82 -0.48
N ILE A 41 1.52 -0.44 -0.66
CA ILE A 41 0.48 -1.35 -1.18
C ILE A 41 0.86 -1.86 -2.58
N THR A 42 1.36 -0.96 -3.43
CA THR A 42 1.78 -1.29 -4.80
C THR A 42 2.95 -2.25 -4.81
N LEU A 43 3.94 -2.08 -3.92
CA LEU A 43 5.08 -3.00 -3.81
C LEU A 43 4.65 -4.41 -3.41
N VAL A 44 3.74 -4.55 -2.45
CA VAL A 44 3.19 -5.86 -2.06
C VAL A 44 2.38 -6.48 -3.22
N CYS A 45 1.58 -5.67 -3.92
CA CYS A 45 0.85 -6.13 -5.11
C CYS A 45 1.80 -6.65 -6.19
N LEU A 46 2.85 -5.88 -6.50
CA LEU A 46 3.89 -6.23 -7.48
C LEU A 46 4.56 -7.55 -7.09
N PHE A 47 4.94 -7.69 -5.81
CA PHE A 47 5.54 -8.90 -5.28
C PHE A 47 4.67 -10.14 -5.54
N PHE A 48 3.38 -10.11 -5.17
CA PHE A 48 2.47 -11.24 -5.39
C PHE A 48 2.15 -11.48 -6.87
N ILE A 49 2.13 -10.44 -7.71
CA ILE A 49 1.99 -10.59 -9.17
C ILE A 49 3.20 -11.34 -9.75
N ILE A 50 4.42 -10.97 -9.37
CA ILE A 50 5.65 -11.66 -9.81
C ILE A 50 5.63 -13.10 -9.31
N LEU A 51 5.30 -13.29 -8.03
CA LEU A 51 5.23 -14.62 -7.41
C LEU A 51 4.20 -15.51 -8.11
N SER A 52 3.09 -14.93 -8.60
CA SER A 52 2.05 -15.64 -9.34
C SER A 52 2.52 -16.26 -10.66
N SER A 53 3.66 -15.82 -11.19
CA SER A 53 4.31 -16.36 -12.40
C SER A 53 4.67 -17.84 -12.27
N SER A 54 5.00 -18.29 -11.06
CA SER A 54 5.33 -19.70 -10.75
C SER A 54 4.38 -20.26 -9.71
N GLN A 55 3.76 -21.42 -10.01
CA GLN A 55 2.86 -22.09 -9.08
C GLN A 55 3.58 -22.48 -7.77
N LYS A 56 4.83 -22.98 -7.88
CA LYS A 56 5.62 -23.38 -6.72
C LYS A 56 6.03 -22.19 -5.88
N ALA A 57 6.53 -21.12 -6.50
CA ALA A 57 6.95 -19.91 -5.79
C ALA A 57 5.76 -19.27 -5.06
N TYR A 58 4.61 -19.18 -5.73
CA TYR A 58 3.39 -18.63 -5.13
C TYR A 58 2.98 -19.37 -3.87
N TRP A 59 2.90 -20.70 -3.92
CA TRP A 59 2.46 -21.48 -2.77
C TRP A 59 3.53 -21.64 -1.70
N LEU A 60 4.80 -21.82 -2.05
CA LEU A 60 5.87 -22.04 -1.07
C LEU A 60 6.25 -20.73 -0.37
N ILE A 61 6.76 -19.77 -1.14
CA ILE A 61 7.27 -18.50 -0.59
C ILE A 61 6.09 -17.64 -0.12
N GLY A 62 5.01 -17.60 -0.91
CA GLY A 62 3.83 -16.79 -0.59
C GLY A 62 3.13 -17.26 0.67
N SER A 63 2.99 -18.57 0.89
CA SER A 63 2.35 -19.08 2.12
C SER A 63 3.16 -18.79 3.37
N ILE A 64 4.49 -18.91 3.33
CA ILE A 64 5.35 -18.60 4.48
C ILE A 64 5.16 -17.13 4.88
N ILE A 65 5.25 -16.21 3.92
CA ILE A 65 5.08 -14.78 4.17
C ILE A 65 3.66 -14.48 4.66
N VAL A 66 2.65 -15.01 3.98
CA VAL A 66 1.23 -14.81 4.35
C VAL A 66 0.95 -15.34 5.75
N THR A 67 1.53 -16.47 6.14
CA THR A 67 1.36 -17.06 7.48
C THR A 67 1.98 -16.18 8.55
N ILE A 68 3.20 -15.67 8.33
CA ILE A 68 3.85 -14.74 9.27
C ILE A 68 2.99 -13.49 9.47
N TYR A 69 2.53 -12.88 8.37
CA TYR A 69 1.65 -11.71 8.44
C TYR A 69 0.31 -12.03 9.11
N ALA A 70 -0.31 -13.16 8.80
CA ALA A 70 -1.57 -13.60 9.37
C ALA A 70 -1.49 -13.78 10.89
N LEU A 71 -0.43 -14.45 11.38
CA LEU A 71 -0.21 -14.66 12.81
C LEU A 71 0.02 -13.34 13.56
N TYR A 72 0.77 -12.43 12.94
CA TYR A 72 1.10 -11.15 13.56
C TYR A 72 -0.03 -10.11 13.48
N THR A 73 -0.89 -10.18 12.46
CA THR A 73 -1.99 -9.22 12.20
C THR A 73 -2.84 -8.85 13.42
N PRO A 74 -3.36 -9.80 14.24
CA PRO A 74 -4.17 -9.44 15.41
C PRO A 74 -3.38 -8.59 16.42
N ILE A 75 -2.10 -8.89 16.59
CA ILE A 75 -1.19 -8.16 17.47
C ILE A 75 -0.89 -6.79 16.87
N GLY A 76 -0.48 -6.73 15.60
CA GLY A 76 -0.07 -5.48 14.97
C GLY A 76 -1.21 -4.48 14.77
N LEU A 77 -2.45 -4.93 14.57
CA LEU A 77 -3.62 -4.04 14.55
C LEU A 77 -3.94 -3.43 15.92
N THR A 78 -3.51 -4.05 17.01
CA THR A 78 -3.81 -3.63 18.39
C THR A 78 -2.66 -2.83 18.99
N PHE A 79 -1.43 -3.27 18.77
CA PHE A 79 -0.23 -2.76 19.43
C PHE A 79 0.77 -2.08 18.47
N GLY A 80 0.49 -2.08 17.17
CA GLY A 80 1.34 -1.43 16.17
C GLY A 80 2.52 -2.30 15.72
N THR A 81 3.58 -1.67 15.24
CA THR A 81 4.73 -2.36 14.64
C THR A 81 5.53 -3.15 15.68
N PRO A 82 6.21 -4.25 15.30
CA PRO A 82 6.97 -5.05 16.23
C PRO A 82 8.15 -4.25 16.76
N THR A 83 8.19 -4.02 18.08
CA THR A 83 9.32 -3.40 18.77
C THR A 83 10.11 -4.45 19.55
N TYR A 84 11.38 -4.20 19.79
CA TYR A 84 12.21 -5.06 20.63
C TYR A 84 11.60 -5.28 22.01
N GLN A 85 11.02 -4.22 22.59
CA GLN A 85 10.39 -4.27 23.90
C GLN A 85 9.19 -5.23 23.92
N TYR A 86 8.33 -5.20 22.90
CA TYR A 86 7.19 -6.13 22.81
C TYR A 86 7.61 -7.59 22.58
N LEU A 87 8.68 -7.81 21.81
CA LEU A 87 9.20 -9.16 21.60
C LEU A 87 9.90 -9.70 22.86
N ALA A 88 10.64 -8.84 23.55
CA ALA A 88 11.32 -9.19 24.80
C ALA A 88 10.31 -9.50 25.91
N SER A 89 9.22 -8.74 26.02
CA SER A 89 8.15 -9.04 26.97
C SER A 89 7.50 -10.38 26.62
N LEU A 90 7.08 -10.60 25.36
CA LEU A 90 6.46 -11.87 24.94
C LEU A 90 7.32 -13.11 25.24
N ILE A 91 8.65 -13.00 25.15
CA ILE A 91 9.57 -14.10 25.44
C ILE A 91 9.80 -14.28 26.95
N ALA A 92 9.76 -13.19 27.71
CA ALA A 92 9.96 -13.19 29.16
C ALA A 92 8.68 -13.52 29.95
N THR A 93 7.52 -13.46 29.31
CA THR A 93 6.19 -13.59 29.92
C THR A 93 5.78 -15.05 30.13
N ASP A 94 5.13 -15.34 31.27
CA ASP A 94 4.59 -16.67 31.62
C ASP A 94 3.33 -17.01 30.79
N ALA A 95 2.96 -18.29 30.71
CA ALA A 95 1.83 -18.78 29.92
C ALA A 95 0.48 -18.18 30.36
N LEU A 96 0.32 -17.87 31.66
CA LEU A 96 -0.85 -17.22 32.22
C LEU A 96 -1.00 -15.77 31.74
N GLU A 97 0.07 -14.99 31.81
CA GLU A 97 0.09 -13.58 31.37
C GLU A 97 0.00 -13.47 29.83
N THR A 98 0.51 -14.47 29.11
CA THR A 98 0.30 -14.60 27.66
C THR A 98 -1.18 -14.84 27.30
N ALA A 99 -1.89 -15.66 28.07
CA ALA A 99 -3.31 -15.90 27.83
C ALA A 99 -4.13 -14.61 28.07
N GLU A 100 -3.86 -13.89 29.15
CA GLU A 100 -4.48 -12.59 29.42
C GLU A 100 -4.19 -11.57 28.31
N PHE A 101 -2.97 -11.51 27.79
CA PHE A 101 -2.62 -10.66 26.65
C PHE A 101 -3.50 -10.93 25.41
N PHE A 102 -3.74 -12.19 25.05
CA PHE A 102 -4.59 -12.51 23.90
C PHE A 102 -6.06 -12.14 24.13
N THR A 103 -6.55 -12.15 25.38
CA THR A 103 -7.93 -11.70 25.67
C THR A 103 -8.14 -10.20 25.43
N GLN A 104 -7.08 -9.40 25.48
CA GLN A 104 -7.14 -7.96 25.24
C GLN A 104 -7.30 -7.61 23.75
N ILE A 105 -7.03 -8.57 22.86
CA ILE A 105 -7.12 -8.35 21.41
C ILE A 105 -8.58 -8.42 20.95
N PRO A 106 -9.12 -7.36 20.31
CA PRO A 106 -10.48 -7.39 19.80
C PRO A 106 -10.70 -8.53 18.79
N LEU A 107 -11.82 -9.26 18.93
CA LEU A 107 -12.16 -10.37 18.04
C LEU A 107 -12.19 -9.95 16.55
N LYS A 108 -12.56 -8.69 16.28
CA LYS A 108 -12.54 -8.10 14.93
C LYS A 108 -11.16 -8.18 14.27
N ASN A 109 -10.07 -8.08 15.04
CA ASN A 109 -8.72 -8.12 14.49
C ASN A 109 -8.34 -9.54 14.01
N TYR A 110 -8.92 -10.59 14.61
CA TYR A 110 -8.78 -11.95 14.12
C TYR A 110 -9.51 -12.20 12.79
N LEU A 111 -10.60 -11.49 12.50
CA LEU A 111 -11.28 -11.59 11.19
C LEU A 111 -10.38 -11.12 10.04
N SER A 112 -9.45 -10.21 10.30
CA SER A 112 -8.46 -9.73 9.32
C SER A 112 -7.56 -10.86 8.81
N ILE A 113 -7.34 -11.91 9.62
CA ILE A 113 -6.60 -13.12 9.23
C ILE A 113 -7.30 -13.81 8.04
N LEU A 114 -8.63 -13.93 8.13
CA LEU A 114 -9.44 -14.55 7.06
C LEU A 114 -9.37 -13.73 5.78
N VAL A 115 -9.30 -12.40 5.87
CA VAL A 115 -9.15 -11.53 4.70
C VAL A 115 -7.79 -11.75 4.02
N ILE A 116 -6.71 -11.87 4.80
CA ILE A 116 -5.36 -12.07 4.28
C ILE A 116 -5.25 -13.46 3.62
N ILE A 117 -5.57 -14.53 4.36
CA ILE A 117 -5.46 -15.91 3.87
C ILE A 117 -6.46 -16.15 2.73
N GLY A 118 -7.70 -15.72 2.91
CA GLY A 118 -8.75 -15.84 1.90
C GLY A 118 -8.40 -15.07 0.64
N GLY A 119 -7.91 -13.83 0.76
CA GLY A 119 -7.47 -13.02 -0.38
C GLY A 119 -6.33 -13.67 -1.15
N PHE A 120 -5.32 -14.19 -0.46
CA PHE A 120 -4.20 -14.93 -1.06
C PHE A 120 -4.67 -16.16 -1.86
N ILE A 121 -5.58 -16.97 -1.30
CA ILE A 121 -6.10 -18.17 -1.98
C ILE A 121 -7.01 -17.78 -3.16
N LEU A 122 -7.93 -16.83 -2.94
CA LEU A 122 -8.91 -16.39 -3.94
C LEU A 122 -8.24 -15.75 -5.15
N PHE A 123 -7.24 -14.88 -4.94
CA PHE A 123 -6.47 -14.28 -6.02
C PHE A 123 -5.92 -15.35 -6.96
N LYS A 124 -5.22 -16.36 -6.41
CA LYS A 124 -4.62 -17.42 -7.22
C LYS A 124 -5.66 -18.30 -7.90
N LYS A 125 -6.76 -18.62 -7.19
CA LYS A 125 -7.87 -19.42 -7.73
C LYS A 125 -8.51 -18.74 -8.94
N ILE A 126 -8.78 -17.44 -8.86
CA ILE A 126 -9.36 -16.67 -9.98
C ILE A 126 -8.38 -16.60 -11.15
N THR A 127 -7.11 -16.26 -10.89
CA THR A 127 -6.10 -16.14 -11.96
C THR A 127 -5.89 -17.47 -12.70
N ASN A 128 -5.85 -18.59 -11.98
CA ASN A 128 -5.67 -19.90 -12.59
C ASN A 128 -6.94 -20.35 -13.35
N SER A 129 -8.13 -20.20 -12.75
CA SER A 129 -9.40 -20.58 -13.37
C SER A 129 -9.66 -19.84 -14.68
N LYS A 130 -9.33 -18.54 -14.74
CA LYS A 130 -9.57 -17.69 -15.92
C LYS A 130 -8.33 -17.52 -16.82
N LYS A 131 -7.24 -18.25 -16.54
CA LYS A 131 -5.95 -18.15 -17.26
C LYS A 131 -5.51 -16.68 -17.43
N ILE A 132 -5.59 -15.92 -16.34
CA ILE A 132 -5.17 -14.52 -16.28
C ILE A 132 -3.70 -14.49 -15.82
N GLN A 133 -2.84 -13.88 -16.62
CA GLN A 133 -1.40 -13.83 -16.40
C GLN A 133 -0.96 -12.37 -16.27
N PHE A 134 -1.19 -11.76 -15.10
CA PHE A 134 -0.86 -10.34 -14.86
C PHE A 134 0.62 -10.03 -15.09
N TYR A 135 1.51 -10.94 -14.71
CA TYR A 135 2.95 -10.83 -14.92
C TYR A 135 3.37 -10.73 -16.40
N LYS A 136 2.53 -11.16 -17.35
CA LYS A 136 2.82 -11.01 -18.79
C LYS A 136 2.35 -9.66 -19.35
N ASN A 137 1.50 -8.93 -18.64
CA ASN A 137 1.01 -7.63 -19.08
C ASN A 137 2.07 -6.55 -18.77
N LYS A 138 2.95 -6.29 -19.75
CA LYS A 138 4.06 -5.34 -19.62
C LYS A 138 3.59 -3.95 -19.20
N SER A 139 2.49 -3.46 -19.77
CA SER A 139 1.94 -2.13 -19.43
C SER A 139 1.54 -2.05 -17.96
N LEU A 140 0.85 -3.07 -17.45
CA LEU A 140 0.48 -3.12 -16.03
C LEU A 140 1.72 -3.14 -15.13
N ILE A 141 2.72 -3.97 -15.45
CA ILE A 141 3.96 -4.07 -14.67
C ILE A 141 4.72 -2.74 -14.68
N ILE A 142 4.86 -2.09 -15.83
CA ILE A 142 5.52 -0.79 -15.94
C ILE A 142 4.79 0.27 -15.11
N CYS A 143 3.45 0.34 -15.17
CA CYS A 143 2.68 1.26 -14.34
C CYS A 143 2.91 1.02 -12.84
N LEU A 144 2.89 -0.24 -12.40
CA LEU A 144 3.14 -0.58 -10.99
C LEU A 144 4.57 -0.21 -10.58
N ILE A 145 5.56 -0.40 -11.44
CA ILE A 145 6.95 -0.02 -11.19
C ILE A 145 7.08 1.51 -11.07
N ILE A 146 6.46 2.28 -11.97
CA ILE A 146 6.48 3.75 -11.89
C ILE A 146 5.88 4.22 -10.56
N ILE A 147 4.73 3.69 -10.16
CA ILE A 147 4.08 4.02 -8.88
C ILE A 147 4.99 3.62 -7.70
N ALA A 148 5.64 2.46 -7.77
CA ALA A 148 6.56 2.00 -6.73
C ALA A 148 7.82 2.88 -6.60
N LEU A 149 8.27 3.50 -7.70
CA LEU A 149 9.49 4.30 -7.76
C LEU A 149 9.27 5.81 -7.61
N ILE A 150 8.03 6.29 -7.51
CA ILE A 150 7.71 7.73 -7.57
C ILE A 150 8.44 8.58 -6.51
N ASP A 151 8.67 8.00 -5.33
CA ASP A 151 9.38 8.65 -4.21
C ASP A 151 10.85 8.22 -4.09
N GLN A 152 11.37 7.46 -5.06
CA GLN A 152 12.76 7.01 -5.09
C GLN A 152 13.65 8.02 -5.81
N VAL A 153 14.95 7.93 -5.57
CA VAL A 153 15.98 8.83 -6.13
C VAL A 153 15.79 9.15 -7.63
N PRO A 154 15.47 8.19 -8.53
CA PRO A 154 15.31 8.48 -9.95
C PRO A 154 14.14 9.42 -10.29
N PHE A 155 13.10 9.46 -9.45
CA PHE A 155 11.90 10.27 -9.67
C PHE A 155 11.77 11.46 -8.70
N ARG A 156 12.71 11.59 -7.75
CA ARG A 156 12.73 12.66 -6.74
C ARG A 156 12.71 14.06 -7.36
N ILE A 157 13.40 14.26 -8.49
CA ILE A 157 13.42 15.54 -9.23
C ILE A 157 12.01 15.98 -9.64
N PHE A 158 11.16 15.04 -10.06
CA PHE A 158 9.78 15.35 -10.44
C PHE A 158 8.93 15.71 -9.22
N ASN A 159 9.13 15.02 -8.10
CA ASN A 159 8.39 15.30 -6.86
C ASN A 159 8.80 16.66 -6.26
N GLU A 160 10.11 16.92 -6.14
CA GLU A 160 10.64 18.21 -5.67
C GLU A 160 10.22 19.35 -6.60
N GLY A 161 10.24 19.14 -7.93
CA GLY A 161 9.76 20.11 -8.91
C GLY A 161 8.27 20.41 -8.75
N TYR A 162 7.42 19.39 -8.63
CA TYR A 162 5.99 19.56 -8.41
C TYR A 162 5.68 20.29 -7.09
N GLN A 163 6.36 19.94 -6.00
CA GLN A 163 6.20 20.62 -4.72
C GLN A 163 6.64 22.08 -4.80
N SER A 164 7.76 22.37 -5.47
CA SER A 164 8.25 23.72 -5.66
C SER A 164 7.26 24.58 -6.45
N ILE A 165 6.68 24.04 -7.53
CA ILE A 165 5.64 24.74 -8.31
C ILE A 165 4.40 25.02 -7.46
N ASN A 166 3.94 24.05 -6.67
CA ASN A 166 2.79 24.24 -5.78
C ASN A 166 3.06 25.28 -4.69
N SER A 167 4.28 25.30 -4.12
CA SER A 167 4.68 26.32 -3.16
C SER A 167 4.70 27.71 -3.81
N LEU A 168 5.25 27.83 -5.03
CA LEU A 168 5.23 29.08 -5.79
C LEU A 168 3.79 29.55 -6.08
N GLN A 169 2.89 28.64 -6.47
CA GLN A 169 1.49 29.00 -6.70
C GLN A 169 0.83 29.51 -5.41
N LYS A 170 1.06 28.85 -4.27
CA LYS A 170 0.56 29.31 -2.96
C LYS A 170 1.14 30.66 -2.55
N GLU A 171 2.43 30.88 -2.80
CA GLU A 171 3.08 32.16 -2.54
C GLU A 171 2.49 33.26 -3.42
N LEU A 172 2.29 33.00 -4.72
CA LEU A 172 1.65 33.94 -5.64
C LEU A 172 0.21 34.26 -5.25
N GLU A 173 -0.58 33.26 -4.85
CA GLU A 173 -1.93 33.48 -4.32
C GLU A 173 -1.89 34.34 -3.05
N THR A 174 -0.94 34.07 -2.15
CA THR A 174 -0.76 34.85 -0.90
C THR A 174 -0.32 36.28 -1.18
N LEU A 175 0.52 36.51 -2.19
CA LEU A 175 1.06 37.83 -2.57
C LEU A 175 0.15 38.61 -3.52
N SER A 176 -0.77 37.95 -4.22
CA SER A 176 -1.75 38.60 -5.12
C SER A 176 -2.58 39.72 -4.46
N PRO A 177 -3.02 39.65 -3.18
CA PRO A 177 -3.70 40.76 -2.53
C PRO A 177 -2.75 41.91 -2.12
N TYR A 178 -1.45 41.65 -1.89
CA TYR A 178 -0.48 42.66 -1.47
C TYR A 178 0.19 43.40 -2.63
N THR A 179 0.10 42.86 -3.85
CA THR A 179 0.70 43.45 -5.05
C THR A 179 -0.23 44.45 -5.75
N GLN A 180 -1.52 44.52 -5.38
CA GLN A 180 -2.41 45.60 -5.79
C GLN A 180 -2.25 46.81 -4.85
N LYS A 181 -1.68 47.90 -5.41
CA LYS A 181 -1.35 49.22 -4.82
C LYS A 181 -0.17 49.23 -3.82
N SER A 182 1.03 49.16 -4.39
CA SER A 182 2.15 49.96 -3.87
C SER A 182 1.76 51.45 -3.94
N SER A 183 1.55 52.06 -2.77
CA SER A 183 1.33 53.51 -2.59
C SER A 183 2.64 54.26 -2.28
N TRP A 184 3.80 53.63 -2.49
CA TRP A 184 5.12 54.17 -2.16
C TRP A 184 5.72 55.11 -3.21
N GLY A 185 4.92 55.58 -4.17
CA GLY A 185 5.36 56.46 -5.26
C GLY A 185 5.03 57.95 -5.10
N VAL A 186 4.47 58.39 -3.98
CA VAL A 186 4.17 59.82 -3.75
C VAL A 186 4.88 60.32 -2.49
N SER A 187 6.21 60.29 -2.50
CA SER A 187 7.01 61.06 -1.54
C SER A 187 7.07 62.53 -1.99
N VAL A 188 6.04 63.27 -1.58
CA VAL A 188 6.06 64.67 -1.14
C VAL A 188 7.07 65.61 -1.81
N HIS A 189 6.61 66.37 -2.81
CA HIS A 189 7.15 67.71 -3.09
C HIS A 189 6.55 68.68 -2.05
N PHE A 190 7.39 69.23 -1.18
CA PHE A 190 7.06 70.44 -0.40
C PHE A 190 7.52 71.68 -1.19
N PRO A 191 6.83 72.83 -1.00
CA PRO A 191 6.80 73.98 -1.92
C PRO A 191 8.12 74.75 -2.06
#